data_AF-A0A673IDN9-F1
#
_entry.id   AF-A0A673IDN9-F1
#
_cell.length_a   1.000
_cell.length_b   1.000
_cell.length_c   1.000
_cell.angle_alpha   90.00
_cell.angle_beta   90.00
_cell.angle_gamma   90.00
#
_symmetry.space_group_name_H-M   'P 1'
#
loop_
_entity.id
_entity.type
_entity.pdbx_description
1 polymer ?
#
loop_
_entity_poly.entity_id
_entity_poly.type
_entity_poly.pdbx_seq_one_letter_code
_entity_poly.pdbx_strand_id
1 'polypeptide(L)' 'MFPLTKVKLINELNEKEAELDVKDSVSWHSVYKESAWIFIGGIPYELTEGDIICVFSQ' A
#
# COMPACT_ATOMS: atom_id res chain seq x y z
N MET A 1 16.77 5.91 9.99
CA MET A 1 15.33 5.84 9.64
C MET A 1 14.89 4.39 9.81
N PHE A 2 13.86 4.10 10.62
CA PHE A 2 13.40 2.72 10.81
C PHE A 2 12.62 2.27 9.55
N PRO A 3 12.95 1.10 8.96
CA PRO A 3 12.36 0.67 7.69
C PRO A 3 10.85 0.38 7.78
N LEU A 4 10.37 -0.07 8.94
CA LEU A 4 8.97 -0.45 9.14
C LEU A 4 8.03 0.71 9.49
N THR A 5 8.57 1.88 9.85
CA THR A 5 7.74 3.04 10.25
C THR A 5 6.81 3.50 9.13
N LYS A 6 7.19 3.33 7.86
CA LYS A 6 6.35 3.72 6.73
C LYS A 6 5.09 2.86 6.61
N VAL A 7 5.20 1.56 6.85
CA VAL A 7 4.05 0.64 6.83
C VAL A 7 3.05 1.03 7.93
N LYS A 8 3.56 1.34 9.13
CA LYS A 8 2.72 1.78 10.25
C LYS A 8 1.95 3.06 9.93
N LEU A 9 2.59 4.05 9.32
CA LEU A 9 1.97 5.32 8.98
C LEU A 9 0.87 5.17 7.92
N ILE A 10 1.06 4.29 6.93
CA ILE A 10 0.04 4.02 5.90
C ILE A 10 -1.17 3.31 6.53
N ASN A 11 -0.95 2.37 7.45
CA ASN A 11 -2.05 1.72 8.17
C ASN A 11 -2.83 2.71 9.04
N GLU A 12 -2.14 3.57 9.80
CA GLU A 12 -2.79 4.63 10.60
C GLU A 12 -3.58 5.62 9.73
N LEU A 13 -3.11 5.90 8.51
CA LEU A 13 -3.83 6.73 7.54
C LEU A 13 -5.13 6.05 7.07
N ASN A 14 -5.06 4.77 6.70
CA ASN A 14 -6.22 3.99 6.28
C ASN A 14 -7.25 3.83 7.41
N GLU A 15 -6.80 3.59 8.64
CA GLU A 15 -7.67 3.53 9.82
C GLU A 15 -8.43 4.86 10.02
N LYS A 16 -7.73 6.00 9.92
CA LYS A 16 -8.36 7.32 10.00
C LYS A 16 -9.34 7.60 8.87
N GLU A 17 -9.03 7.18 7.64
CA GLU A 17 -9.97 7.33 6.52
C GLU A 17 -11.24 6.51 6.72
N ALA A 18 -11.10 5.28 7.25
CA ALA A 18 -12.23 4.42 7.57
C ALA A 18 -13.08 4.95 8.74
N GLU A 19 -12.45 5.46 9.80
CA GLU A 19 -13.14 6.08 10.94
C GLU A 19 -13.94 7.33 10.55
N LEU A 20 -13.43 8.11 9.59
CA LEU A 20 -14.05 9.35 9.12
C LEU A 20 -15.04 9.14 7.96
N ASP A 21 -15.29 7.90 7.53
CA ASP A 21 -16.13 7.54 6.38
C ASP A 21 -15.78 8.36 5.11
N VAL A 22 -14.48 8.47 4.85
CA VAL A 22 -13.95 9.25 3.72
C VAL A 22 -14.38 8.59 2.42
N LYS A 23 -15.09 9.33 1.57
CA LYS A 23 -15.47 8.86 0.23
C LYS A 23 -14.24 8.62 -0.64
N ASP A 24 -14.29 7.61 -1.51
CA ASP A 24 -13.19 7.27 -2.43
C ASP A 24 -12.68 8.47 -3.25
N SER A 25 -13.57 9.39 -3.61
CA SER A 25 -13.24 10.60 -4.37
C SER A 25 -12.30 11.58 -3.67
N VAL A 26 -12.13 11.44 -2.35
CA VAL A 26 -11.28 12.30 -1.51
C VAL A 26 -10.25 11.50 -0.69
N SER A 27 -10.20 10.18 -0.84
CA SER A 27 -9.15 9.34 -0.25
C SER A 27 -7.76 9.74 -0.78
N TRP A 28 -6.71 9.46 -0.01
CA TRP A 28 -5.32 9.62 -0.43
C TRP A 28 -5.00 8.95 -1.77
N HIS A 29 -5.74 7.89 -2.16
CA HIS A 29 -5.65 7.25 -3.47
C HIS A 29 -5.93 8.21 -4.64
N SER A 30 -6.76 9.24 -4.43
CA SER A 30 -7.07 10.24 -5.46
C SER A 30 -5.84 11.02 -5.93
N VAL A 31 -4.79 11.12 -5.10
CA VAL A 31 -3.51 11.75 -5.47
C VAL A 31 -2.75 10.90 -6.49
N TYR A 32 -2.92 9.58 -6.45
CA TYR A 32 -2.20 8.61 -7.29
C TYR A 32 -3.05 8.05 -8.44
N LYS A 33 -4.26 8.57 -8.66
CA LYS A 33 -5.25 8.03 -9.62
C LYS A 33 -4.76 7.86 -11.06
N GLU A 34 -3.74 8.62 -11.46
CA GLU A 34 -3.17 8.58 -12.81
C GLU A 34 -2.06 7.51 -12.98
N SER A 35 -1.76 6.73 -11.94
CA SER A 35 -0.72 5.71 -11.94
C SER A 35 -1.19 4.42 -11.26
N ALA A 36 -1.14 3.31 -12.00
CA ALA A 36 -1.36 1.97 -11.46
C ALA A 36 -0.10 1.33 -10.84
N TRP A 37 1.04 2.03 -10.87
CA TRP A 37 2.30 1.52 -10.35
C TRP A 37 2.35 1.60 -8.83
N ILE A 38 2.75 0.49 -8.19
CA ILE A 38 2.96 0.38 -6.75
C ILE A 38 4.42 0.03 -6.44
N PHE A 39 4.92 0.54 -5.31
CA PHE A 39 6.25 0.18 -4.80
C PHE A 39 6.11 -0.86 -3.70
N ILE A 40 6.87 -1.94 -3.79
CA ILE A 40 6.89 -3.01 -2.80
C ILE A 40 8.31 -3.11 -2.24
N GLY A 41 8.43 -3.10 -0.91
CA GLY A 41 9.71 -3.19 -0.21
C GLY A 41 9.64 -4.08 1.01
N GLY A 42 10.79 -4.59 1.48
CA GLY A 42 10.86 -5.52 2.61
C GLY A 42 10.53 -6.98 2.24
N ILE A 43 10.66 -7.33 0.96
CA ILE A 43 10.43 -8.68 0.46
C ILE A 43 11.62 -9.59 0.87
N PRO A 44 11.37 -10.81 1.39
CA PRO A 44 12.41 -11.81 1.59
C PRO A 44 13.17 -12.14 0.29
N TYR A 45 14.49 -12.32 0.39
CA TYR A 45 15.35 -12.63 -0.76
C TYR A 45 15.08 -13.99 -1.42
N GLU A 46 14.32 -14.85 -0.75
CA GLU A 46 13.98 -16.19 -1.22
C GLU A 46 12.80 -16.19 -2.20
N LEU A 47 12.02 -15.09 -2.26
CA LEU A 47 10.86 -14.99 -3.13
C LEU A 47 11.27 -14.68 -4.57
N THR A 48 10.66 -15.40 -5.51
CA THR A 48 10.83 -15.16 -6.94
C THR A 48 9.81 -14.16 -7.47
N GLU A 49 10.06 -13.61 -8.66
CA GLU A 49 9.11 -12.75 -9.37
C GLU A 49 7.75 -13.46 -9.59
N GLY A 50 7.79 -14.77 -9.86
CA GLY A 50 6.59 -15.59 -10.04
C GLY A 50 5.75 -15.69 -8.75
N ASP A 51 6.41 -15.86 -7.60
CA ASP A 51 5.72 -15.90 -6.29
C ASP A 51 5.05 -14.56 -6.00
N ILE A 52 5.73 -13.45 -6.29
CA ILE A 52 5.17 -12.10 -6.12
C ILE A 52 3.93 -11.94 -7.01
N ILE A 53 4.02 -12.26 -8.30
CA ILE A 53 2.87 -12.16 -9.21
C ILE A 53 1.70 -12.99 -8.72
N CYS A 54 1.94 -14.23 -8.27
CA CYS A 54 0.87 -15.12 -7.79
C CYS A 54 0.14 -14.55 -6.56
N VAL A 55 0.85 -13.87 -5.65
CA VAL A 55 0.25 -13.26 -4.45
C VAL A 55 -0.52 -11.99 -4.80
N PHE A 56 -0.01 -11.17 -5.72
CA PHE A 56 -0.60 -9.87 -6.07
C PHE A 56 -1.69 -9.95 -7.17
N SER A 57 -1.95 -11.13 -7.73
CA SER A 57 -2.99 -11.36 -8.75
C SER A 57 -4.33 -11.84 -8.18
N GLN A 58 -4.56 -11.64 -6.87
CA GLN A 58 -5.76 -12.12 -6.17
C GLN A 58 -7.02 -11.32 -6.52
#